data_AF-A0A0S9C0Y9-F1
#
_entry.id   AF-A0A0S9C0Y9-F1
#
_cell.length_a   1.000
_cell.length_b   1.000
_cell.length_c   1.000
_cell.angle_alpha   90.00
_cell.angle_beta   90.00
_cell.angle_gamma   90.00
#
_symmetry.space_group_name_H-M   'P 1'
#
loop_
_entity.id
_entity.type
_entity.pdbx_description
1 polymer ?
#
loop_
_entity_poly.entity_id
_entity_poly.type
_entity_poly.pdbx_seq_one_letter_code
_entity_poly.pdbx_strand_id
1 'polypeptide(L)'
;MHACTSDAGGGRSRAGVRRHFVDLDSARIEERHGLLVLDRARTALDLAAFESFEQGVAVFDHVLRPQPGTLAPLSKAELDAGVDGNYTAAAARRIRAALRFADPASGSPGESVSRAMMHRLGFRVPLLQVEIRDGRGLVAITDFDWPEERLCGEFDGLVKYRNPEYLRGRTTARALTDEKRREDRIRATGRRVVPWTWSELSSPARFAAFFGGGRSAGDTPVLPSLIRTRFRKTAAESDTRSPDPRRAGPKSRRETENGAENGAAAAAA
;
A
#
# COMPACT_ATOMS: atom_id res chain seq x y z
N MET A 1 -4.21 -9.93 -9.58
CA MET A 1 -5.33 -10.69 -9.00
C MET A 1 -4.80 -11.58 -7.89
N HIS A 2 -5.48 -11.62 -6.74
CA HIS A 2 -5.17 -12.54 -5.65
C HIS A 2 -6.13 -13.72 -5.73
N ALA A 3 -5.59 -14.93 -5.66
CA ALA A 3 -6.36 -16.16 -5.67
C ALA A 3 -6.03 -16.97 -4.41
N CYS A 4 -7.05 -17.50 -3.77
CA CYS A 4 -6.94 -18.31 -2.58
C CYS A 4 -6.97 -19.80 -2.98
N THR A 5 -6.16 -20.63 -2.33
CA THR A 5 -6.13 -22.08 -2.58
C THR A 5 -5.92 -22.84 -1.28
N SER A 6 -6.57 -24.00 -1.14
CA SER A 6 -6.33 -24.97 -0.09
C SER A 6 -5.32 -26.06 -0.50
N ASP A 7 -4.78 -25.99 -1.72
CA ASP A 7 -3.77 -26.93 -2.20
C ASP A 7 -2.37 -26.56 -1.66
N ALA A 8 -1.88 -27.36 -0.71
CA ALA A 8 -0.55 -27.21 -0.11
C ALA A 8 0.59 -27.52 -1.10
N GLY A 9 0.29 -28.13 -2.25
CA GLY A 9 1.24 -28.44 -3.33
C GLY A 9 1.80 -27.20 -4.05
N GLY A 10 1.25 -26.01 -3.79
CA GLY A 10 1.85 -24.75 -4.20
C GLY A 10 1.81 -24.52 -5.71
N GLY A 11 0.67 -24.05 -6.22
CA GLY A 11 0.60 -23.53 -7.59
C GLY A 11 1.49 -22.30 -7.76
N ARG A 12 2.45 -22.33 -8.69
CA ARG A 12 3.33 -21.17 -8.98
C ARG A 12 2.50 -19.93 -9.30
N SER A 13 2.78 -18.81 -8.65
CA SER A 13 2.27 -17.49 -9.06
C SER A 13 2.79 -17.17 -10.47
N ARG A 14 1.90 -16.99 -11.45
CA ARG A 14 2.24 -16.73 -12.86
C ARG A 14 1.16 -15.82 -13.47
N ALA A 15 1.56 -15.01 -14.45
CA ALA A 15 0.66 -14.20 -15.27
C ALA A 15 -0.29 -13.26 -14.48
N GLY A 16 0.24 -12.50 -13.51
CA GLY A 16 -0.55 -11.51 -12.76
C GLY A 16 -1.45 -12.08 -11.66
N VAL A 17 -1.39 -13.39 -11.42
CA VAL A 17 -2.08 -14.07 -10.31
C VAL A 17 -1.09 -14.38 -9.19
N ARG A 18 -1.36 -13.85 -8.00
CA ARG A 18 -0.70 -14.24 -6.75
C ARG A 18 -1.59 -15.22 -6.01
N ARG A 19 -1.07 -16.43 -5.78
CA ARG A 19 -1.78 -17.46 -5.02
C ARG A 19 -1.39 -17.42 -3.56
N HIS A 20 -2.39 -17.43 -2.69
CA HIS A 20 -2.23 -17.45 -1.24
C HIS A 20 -2.86 -18.73 -0.70
N PHE A 21 -2.11 -19.43 0.14
CA PHE A 21 -2.64 -20.59 0.85
C PHE A 21 -3.51 -20.08 2.00
N VAL A 22 -4.77 -20.51 2.03
CA VAL A 22 -5.72 -20.17 3.08
C VAL A 22 -6.55 -21.41 3.44
N ASP A 23 -6.99 -21.46 4.68
CA ASP A 23 -8.02 -22.40 5.10
C ASP A 23 -9.38 -21.94 4.55
N LEU A 24 -9.87 -22.63 3.52
CA LEU A 24 -11.16 -22.32 2.88
C LEU A 24 -12.36 -22.73 3.75
N ASP A 25 -12.20 -23.68 4.67
CA ASP A 25 -13.29 -24.13 5.54
C ASP A 25 -13.63 -23.06 6.59
N SER A 26 -12.64 -22.24 6.96
CA SER A 26 -12.81 -21.06 7.81
C SER A 26 -13.44 -19.85 7.09
N ALA A 27 -13.56 -19.90 5.77
CA ALA A 27 -13.88 -18.73 4.94
C ALA A 27 -15.30 -18.80 4.37
N ARG A 28 -16.01 -17.67 4.39
CA ARG A 28 -17.29 -17.56 3.69
C ARG A 28 -17.03 -17.25 2.23
N ILE A 29 -17.50 -18.14 1.37
CA ILE A 29 -17.35 -18.02 -0.09
C ILE A 29 -18.69 -17.56 -0.68
N GLU A 30 -18.63 -16.55 -1.53
CA GLU A 30 -19.77 -15.99 -2.25
C GLU A 30 -19.53 -16.04 -3.75
N GLU A 31 -20.60 -16.12 -4.55
CA GLU A 31 -20.50 -15.97 -6.00
C GLU A 31 -20.83 -14.53 -6.40
N ARG A 32 -19.93 -13.89 -7.16
CA ARG A 32 -20.10 -12.54 -7.71
C ARG A 32 -19.71 -12.54 -9.18
N HIS A 33 -20.66 -12.21 -10.05
CA HIS A 33 -20.45 -12.16 -11.51
C HIS A 33 -19.83 -13.46 -12.08
N GLY A 34 -20.26 -14.63 -11.58
CA GLY A 34 -19.73 -15.94 -12.00
C GLY A 34 -18.36 -16.29 -11.41
N LEU A 35 -17.86 -15.52 -10.45
CA LEU A 35 -16.59 -15.77 -9.76
C LEU A 35 -16.83 -16.08 -8.28
N LEU A 36 -16.16 -17.11 -7.78
CA LEU A 36 -16.10 -17.37 -6.34
C LEU A 36 -15.13 -16.38 -5.68
N VAL A 37 -15.63 -15.65 -4.70
CA VAL A 37 -14.89 -14.65 -3.92
C VAL A 37 -15.05 -14.94 -2.43
N LEU A 38 -14.06 -14.54 -1.65
CA LEU A 38 -14.21 -14.52 -0.20
C LEU A 38 -15.09 -13.33 0.21
N ASP A 39 -15.71 -13.44 1.38
CA ASP A 39 -16.42 -12.30 1.95
C ASP A 39 -15.49 -11.07 2.12
N ARG A 40 -16.11 -9.90 2.25
CA ARG A 40 -15.40 -8.62 2.30
C ARG A 40 -14.41 -8.52 3.46
N ALA A 41 -14.80 -9.00 4.64
CA ALA A 41 -13.95 -8.90 5.82
C ALA A 41 -12.73 -9.81 5.64
N ARG A 42 -12.94 -11.07 5.24
CA ARG A 42 -11.85 -11.99 4.99
C ARG A 42 -10.92 -11.52 3.88
N THR A 43 -11.47 -11.01 2.78
CA THR A 43 -10.69 -10.42 1.68
C THR A 43 -9.80 -9.27 2.18
N ALA A 44 -10.33 -8.38 3.02
CA ALA A 44 -9.57 -7.25 3.54
C ALA A 44 -8.42 -7.71 4.46
N LEU A 45 -8.69 -8.68 5.34
CA LEU A 45 -7.70 -9.25 6.26
C LEU A 45 -6.60 -10.00 5.51
N ASP A 46 -6.96 -10.81 4.51
CA ASP A 46 -5.99 -11.53 3.67
C ASP A 46 -5.09 -10.57 2.90
N LEU A 47 -5.65 -9.52 2.29
CA LEU A 47 -4.85 -8.51 1.60
C LEU A 47 -3.87 -7.82 2.56
N ALA A 48 -4.30 -7.46 3.78
CA ALA A 48 -3.41 -6.88 4.77
C ALA A 48 -2.36 -7.87 5.32
N ALA A 49 -2.67 -9.16 5.35
CA ALA A 49 -1.74 -10.21 5.76
C ALA A 49 -0.62 -10.41 4.73
N PHE A 50 -0.96 -10.43 3.45
CA PHE A 50 -0.07 -10.83 2.37
C PHE A 50 0.63 -9.66 1.67
N GLU A 51 -0.05 -8.52 1.51
CA GLU A 51 0.48 -7.36 0.81
C GLU A 51 1.20 -6.38 1.74
N SER A 52 1.80 -5.35 1.14
CA SER A 52 2.55 -4.33 1.89
C SER A 52 1.64 -3.59 2.88
N PHE A 53 2.24 -2.98 3.90
CA PHE A 53 1.51 -2.17 4.88
C PHE A 53 0.64 -1.10 4.20
N GLU A 54 1.16 -0.43 3.17
CA GLU A 54 0.46 0.62 2.42
C GLU A 54 -0.77 0.09 1.68
N GLN A 55 -0.67 -1.11 1.09
CA GLN A 55 -1.80 -1.76 0.42
C GLN A 55 -2.85 -2.22 1.44
N GLY A 56 -2.41 -2.78 2.58
CA GLY A 56 -3.32 -3.16 3.67
C GLY A 56 -4.10 -1.96 4.22
N VAL A 57 -3.43 -0.82 4.41
CA VAL A 57 -4.08 0.44 4.83
C VAL A 57 -5.08 0.90 3.77
N ALA A 58 -4.72 0.92 2.49
CA ALA A 58 -5.63 1.32 1.42
C ALA A 58 -6.91 0.47 1.35
N VAL A 59 -6.78 -0.84 1.59
CA VAL A 59 -7.92 -1.75 1.66
C VAL A 59 -8.77 -1.46 2.90
N PHE A 60 -8.17 -1.25 4.07
CA PHE A 60 -8.92 -0.91 5.29
C PHE A 60 -9.62 0.44 5.19
N ASP A 61 -8.95 1.49 4.72
CA ASP A 61 -9.55 2.80 4.49
C ASP A 61 -10.79 2.69 3.59
N HIS A 62 -10.70 1.86 2.54
CA HIS A 62 -11.82 1.62 1.63
C HIS A 62 -13.00 0.92 2.31
N VAL A 63 -12.78 -0.21 3.00
CA VAL A 63 -13.89 -0.98 3.58
C VAL A 63 -14.50 -0.31 4.83
N LEU A 64 -13.77 0.57 5.50
CA LEU A 64 -14.25 1.39 6.62
C LEU A 64 -15.02 2.64 6.16
N ARG A 65 -14.81 3.10 4.92
CA ARG A 65 -15.44 4.33 4.42
C ARG A 65 -16.91 4.10 4.09
N PRO A 66 -17.84 4.93 4.62
CA PRO A 66 -19.20 4.98 4.10
C PRO A 66 -19.21 5.61 2.70
N GLN A 67 -19.71 4.88 1.69
CA GLN A 67 -19.85 5.39 0.32
C GLN A 67 -21.28 5.18 -0.20
N PRO A 68 -21.95 6.22 -0.72
CA PRO A 68 -23.29 6.09 -1.31
C PRO A 68 -23.32 5.08 -2.45
N GLY A 69 -24.35 4.24 -2.50
CA GLY A 69 -24.53 3.24 -3.57
C GLY A 69 -23.56 2.06 -3.50
N THR A 70 -22.84 1.89 -2.39
CA THR A 70 -21.95 0.75 -2.15
C THR A 70 -22.41 -0.08 -0.94
N LEU A 71 -21.68 -1.15 -0.63
CA LEU A 71 -21.97 -1.99 0.53
C LEU A 71 -21.71 -1.24 1.84
N ALA A 72 -22.47 -1.57 2.89
CA ALA A 72 -22.33 -0.95 4.21
C ALA A 72 -20.87 -1.04 4.72
N PRO A 73 -20.32 0.02 5.33
CA PRO A 73 -18.95 0.01 5.84
C PRO A 73 -18.79 -1.05 6.92
N LEU A 74 -17.61 -1.67 6.95
CA LEU A 74 -17.21 -2.53 8.07
C LEU A 74 -16.74 -1.66 9.25
N SER A 75 -16.75 -2.22 10.45
CA SER A 75 -16.14 -1.62 11.62
C SER A 75 -14.75 -2.21 11.88
N LYS A 76 -13.89 -1.44 12.58
CA LYS A 76 -12.60 -1.96 13.04
C LYS A 76 -12.76 -3.14 14.01
N ALA A 77 -13.84 -3.17 14.79
CA ALA A 77 -14.12 -4.26 15.73
C ALA A 77 -14.44 -5.57 15.00
N GLU A 78 -15.29 -5.52 13.97
CA GLU A 78 -15.60 -6.69 13.13
C GLU A 78 -14.33 -7.23 12.43
N LEU A 79 -13.49 -6.34 11.92
CA LEU A 79 -12.23 -6.73 11.28
C LEU A 79 -11.24 -7.34 12.28
N ASP A 80 -11.07 -6.75 13.46
CA ASP A 80 -10.15 -7.27 14.48
C ASP A 80 -10.60 -8.64 15.03
N ALA A 81 -11.92 -8.84 15.19
CA ALA A 81 -12.49 -10.12 15.58
C ALA A 81 -12.21 -11.24 14.56
N GLY A 82 -12.08 -10.91 13.27
CA GLY A 82 -11.76 -11.88 12.21
C GLY A 82 -10.30 -12.33 12.17
N VAL A 83 -9.42 -11.73 12.99
CA VAL A 83 -7.97 -12.02 12.98
C VAL A 83 -7.63 -13.29 13.75
N ASP A 84 -8.32 -13.57 14.86
CA ASP A 84 -7.93 -14.66 15.75
C ASP A 84 -8.27 -16.03 15.13
N GLY A 85 -7.34 -16.99 15.26
CA GLY A 85 -7.48 -18.36 14.74
C GLY A 85 -7.17 -18.55 13.26
N ASN A 86 -7.24 -17.50 12.43
CA ASN A 86 -7.08 -17.61 10.97
C ASN A 86 -5.67 -17.28 10.45
N TYR A 87 -4.84 -16.64 11.28
CA TYR A 87 -3.55 -16.09 10.87
C TYR A 87 -2.43 -16.47 11.82
N THR A 88 -1.22 -16.61 11.28
CA THR A 88 -0.01 -16.68 12.12
C THR A 88 0.13 -15.41 12.97
N ALA A 89 0.81 -15.50 14.12
CA ALA A 89 1.05 -14.33 14.98
C ALA A 89 1.72 -13.15 14.24
N ALA A 90 2.59 -13.44 13.27
CA ALA A 90 3.24 -12.42 12.45
C ALA A 90 2.26 -11.72 11.48
N ALA A 91 1.39 -12.49 10.82
CA ALA A 91 0.35 -11.95 9.94
C ALA A 91 -0.68 -11.13 10.74
N ALA A 92 -1.14 -11.66 11.88
CA ALA A 92 -2.04 -10.95 12.79
C ALA A 92 -1.46 -9.60 13.24
N ARG A 93 -0.16 -9.53 13.55
CA ARG A 93 0.51 -8.27 13.90
C ARG A 93 0.52 -7.27 12.74
N ARG A 94 0.77 -7.71 11.51
CA ARG A 94 0.73 -6.86 10.30
C ARG A 94 -0.66 -6.31 10.04
N ILE A 95 -1.67 -7.18 10.09
CA ILE A 95 -3.09 -6.82 9.95
C ILE A 95 -3.44 -5.73 10.97
N ARG A 96 -3.20 -5.99 12.25
CA ARG A 96 -3.54 -5.06 13.34
C ARG A 96 -2.78 -3.74 13.25
N ALA A 97 -1.53 -3.75 12.78
CA ALA A 97 -0.78 -2.52 12.54
C ALA A 97 -1.44 -1.66 11.46
N ALA A 98 -1.79 -2.25 10.32
CA ALA A 98 -2.50 -1.53 9.25
C ALA A 98 -3.89 -1.07 9.70
N LEU A 99 -4.66 -1.91 10.40
CA LEU A 99 -6.00 -1.58 10.89
C LEU A 99 -6.00 -0.44 11.92
N ARG A 100 -5.01 -0.41 12.82
CA ARG A 100 -4.82 0.71 13.75
C ARG A 100 -4.53 2.02 13.02
N PHE A 101 -3.71 1.97 11.97
CA PHE A 101 -3.35 3.14 11.17
C PHE A 101 -4.44 3.57 10.18
N ALA A 102 -5.36 2.69 9.81
CA ALA A 102 -6.42 2.97 8.85
C ALA A 102 -7.29 4.17 9.26
N ASP A 103 -7.65 5.00 8.29
CA ASP A 103 -8.45 6.21 8.41
C ASP A 103 -9.43 6.28 7.21
N PRO A 104 -10.76 6.18 7.45
CA PRO A 104 -11.75 6.22 6.38
C PRO A 104 -11.82 7.58 5.66
N ALA A 105 -11.10 8.62 6.08
CA ALA A 105 -11.09 9.92 5.41
C ALA A 105 -10.24 9.96 4.12
N SER A 106 -9.31 9.02 3.86
CA SER A 106 -8.44 9.03 2.66
C SER A 106 -9.18 8.74 1.34
N GLY A 107 -9.65 9.75 0.63
CA GLY A 107 -10.57 9.74 -0.53
C GLY A 107 -10.29 8.75 -1.66
N SER A 108 -9.06 8.26 -1.80
CA SER A 108 -8.65 7.29 -2.81
C SER A 108 -7.58 6.29 -2.33
N PRO A 109 -7.36 5.19 -3.06
CA PRO A 109 -6.27 4.25 -2.76
C PRO A 109 -4.89 4.92 -2.75
N GLY A 110 -4.65 5.85 -3.67
CA GLY A 110 -3.36 6.54 -3.73
C GLY A 110 -3.16 7.54 -2.59
N GLU A 111 -4.23 8.16 -2.09
CA GLU A 111 -4.15 8.94 -0.86
C GLU A 111 -3.78 8.06 0.35
N SER A 112 -4.45 6.91 0.46
CA SER A 112 -4.21 5.93 1.54
C SER A 112 -2.76 5.41 1.52
N VAL A 113 -2.26 5.06 0.34
CA VAL A 113 -0.87 4.63 0.12
C VAL A 113 0.12 5.76 0.44
N SER A 114 -0.18 7.00 0.02
CA SER A 114 0.66 8.16 0.33
C SER A 114 0.81 8.33 1.84
N ARG A 115 -0.30 8.32 2.57
CA ARG A 115 -0.32 8.47 4.03
C ARG A 115 0.43 7.35 4.75
N ALA A 116 0.23 6.12 4.34
CA ALA A 116 0.93 4.96 4.90
C ALA A 116 2.44 5.02 4.62
N MET A 117 2.84 5.46 3.42
CA MET A 117 4.25 5.63 3.06
C MET A 117 4.89 6.79 3.84
N MET A 118 4.19 7.92 4.02
CA MET A 118 4.64 9.03 4.87
C MET A 118 4.94 8.55 6.29
N HIS A 119 4.00 7.80 6.89
CA HIS A 119 4.14 7.24 8.22
C HIS A 119 5.37 6.34 8.35
N ARG A 120 5.55 5.41 7.40
CA ARG A 120 6.69 4.48 7.40
C ARG A 120 8.04 5.16 7.20
N LEU A 121 8.06 6.28 6.48
CA LEU A 121 9.27 7.09 6.29
C LEU A 121 9.54 8.06 7.43
N GLY A 122 8.67 8.10 8.45
CA GLY A 122 8.82 8.92 9.64
C GLY A 122 8.38 10.38 9.48
N PHE A 123 7.67 10.70 8.39
CA PHE A 123 7.04 12.00 8.21
C PHE A 123 5.84 12.16 9.15
N ARG A 124 5.52 13.42 9.50
CA ARG A 124 4.31 13.76 10.26
C ARG A 124 3.09 13.38 9.43
N VAL A 125 2.17 12.66 10.06
CA VAL A 125 0.89 12.30 9.43
C VAL A 125 0.09 13.59 9.19
N PRO A 126 -0.36 13.86 7.96
CA PRO A 126 -1.15 15.05 7.63
C PRO A 126 -2.57 14.98 8.20
N LEU A 127 -3.20 16.14 8.31
CA LEU A 127 -4.66 16.23 8.40
C LEU A 127 -5.26 15.89 7.02
N LEU A 128 -6.38 15.19 7.00
CA LEU A 128 -7.05 14.77 5.77
C LEU A 128 -8.28 15.61 5.49
N GLN A 129 -8.58 15.81 4.20
CA GLN A 129 -9.83 16.41 3.73
C GLN A 129 -10.12 17.78 4.39
N VAL A 130 -9.08 18.61 4.53
CA VAL A 130 -9.18 19.92 5.20
C VAL A 130 -9.79 20.95 4.26
N GLU A 131 -10.82 21.66 4.74
CA GLU A 131 -11.37 22.81 4.04
C GLU A 131 -10.41 24.01 4.08
N ILE A 132 -10.09 24.54 2.90
CA ILE A 132 -9.39 25.81 2.73
C ILE A 132 -10.40 26.84 2.28
N ARG A 133 -10.46 27.96 3.00
CA ARG A 133 -11.39 29.06 2.76
C ARG A 133 -10.63 30.38 2.60
N ASP A 134 -11.16 31.27 1.77
CA ASP A 134 -10.70 32.66 1.62
C ASP A 134 -11.87 33.63 1.81
N GLY A 135 -11.64 34.92 1.60
CA GLY A 135 -12.69 35.96 1.69
C GLY A 135 -13.86 35.79 0.71
N ARG A 136 -13.77 34.85 -0.26
CA ARG A 136 -14.82 34.52 -1.23
C ARG A 136 -15.53 33.20 -0.92
N GLY A 137 -15.17 32.52 0.18
CA GLY A 137 -15.78 31.27 0.62
C GLY A 137 -14.86 30.06 0.47
N LEU A 138 -15.43 28.88 0.25
CA LEU A 138 -14.67 27.64 0.08
C LEU A 138 -13.78 27.72 -1.17
N VAL A 139 -12.50 27.38 -1.01
CA VAL A 139 -11.51 27.31 -2.09
C VAL A 139 -11.35 25.86 -2.53
N ALA A 140 -11.06 24.97 -1.59
CA ALA A 140 -10.77 23.56 -1.84
C ALA A 140 -10.97 22.72 -0.58
N ILE A 141 -11.08 21.41 -0.79
CA ILE A 141 -10.86 20.38 0.22
C ILE A 141 -9.58 19.67 -0.21
N THR A 142 -8.53 19.71 0.60
CA THR A 142 -7.23 19.14 0.22
C THR A 142 -7.08 17.72 0.74
N ASP A 143 -6.42 16.87 -0.03
CA ASP A 143 -6.15 15.48 0.37
C ASP A 143 -5.32 15.42 1.66
N PHE A 144 -4.29 16.29 1.76
CA PHE A 144 -3.36 16.37 2.88
C PHE A 144 -3.08 17.82 3.27
N ASP A 145 -3.10 18.13 4.57
CA ASP A 145 -2.73 19.45 5.09
C ASP A 145 -1.78 19.33 6.29
N TRP A 146 -0.77 20.19 6.28
CA TRP A 146 0.16 20.44 7.38
C TRP A 146 0.05 21.92 7.75
N PRO A 147 -0.88 22.29 8.65
CA PRO A 147 -1.18 23.68 8.97
C PRO A 147 0.02 24.45 9.49
N GLU A 148 0.84 23.83 10.34
CA GLU A 148 1.99 24.48 10.97
C GLU A 148 3.06 24.85 9.93
N GLU A 149 3.19 24.04 8.87
CA GLU A 149 4.13 24.27 7.78
C GLU A 149 3.51 25.02 6.59
N ARG A 150 2.23 25.41 6.70
CA ARG A 150 1.44 26.04 5.62
C ARG A 150 1.62 25.27 4.31
N LEU A 151 1.47 23.95 4.37
CA LEU A 151 1.61 23.07 3.21
C LEU A 151 0.36 22.23 3.01
N CYS A 152 -0.08 22.12 1.76
CA CYS A 152 -1.07 21.15 1.33
C CYS A 152 -0.47 20.19 0.31
N GLY A 153 -0.83 18.92 0.42
CA GLY A 153 -0.50 17.89 -0.55
C GLY A 153 -1.73 17.44 -1.31
N GLU A 154 -1.57 17.18 -2.61
CA GLU A 154 -2.66 16.73 -3.49
C GLU A 154 -2.19 15.51 -4.28
N PHE A 155 -2.91 14.40 -4.16
CA PHE A 155 -2.61 13.19 -4.90
C PHE A 155 -3.43 13.12 -6.19
N ASP A 156 -2.73 13.01 -7.33
CA ASP A 156 -3.29 12.69 -8.64
C ASP A 156 -4.42 13.65 -9.11
N GLY A 157 -4.49 14.86 -8.55
CA GLY A 157 -5.48 15.87 -8.89
C GLY A 157 -5.46 16.27 -10.38
N LEU A 158 -4.30 16.16 -11.04
CA LEU A 158 -4.12 16.51 -12.45
C LEU A 158 -4.66 15.45 -13.43
N VAL A 159 -4.69 14.17 -13.05
CA VAL A 159 -5.16 13.09 -13.94
C VAL A 159 -6.69 13.10 -14.04
N LYS A 160 -7.38 13.59 -13.01
CA LYS A 160 -8.83 13.82 -13.01
C LYS A 160 -9.30 14.76 -14.13
N TYR A 161 -8.42 15.53 -14.79
CA TYR A 161 -8.82 16.44 -15.88
C TYR A 161 -8.49 15.95 -17.29
N ARG A 162 -7.85 14.78 -17.42
CA ARG A 162 -7.57 14.17 -18.73
C ARG A 162 -8.66 13.22 -19.19
N ASN A 163 -9.54 12.78 -18.28
CA ASN A 163 -10.66 11.92 -18.61
C ASN A 163 -11.94 12.77 -18.84
N PRO A 164 -12.56 12.70 -20.03
CA PRO A 164 -13.80 13.43 -20.37
C PRO A 164 -14.93 13.28 -19.34
N GLU A 165 -15.03 12.14 -18.67
CA GLU A 165 -16.03 11.86 -17.64
C GLU A 165 -15.97 12.85 -16.46
N TYR A 166 -14.76 13.28 -16.10
CA TYR A 166 -14.52 14.20 -14.99
C TYR A 166 -14.54 15.67 -15.41
N LEU A 167 -14.48 15.96 -16.72
CA LEU A 167 -14.59 17.31 -17.24
C LEU A 167 -16.00 17.90 -17.03
N ARG A 168 -17.02 17.06 -16.79
CA ARG A 168 -18.42 17.48 -16.59
C ARG A 168 -18.89 18.46 -17.68
N GLY A 169 -18.56 18.15 -18.94
CA GLY A 169 -18.89 18.98 -20.10
C GLY A 169 -17.99 20.20 -20.33
N ARG A 170 -16.95 20.41 -19.52
CA ARG A 170 -15.95 21.48 -19.76
C ARG A 170 -14.89 21.06 -20.78
N THR A 171 -14.29 22.03 -21.43
CA THR A 171 -13.08 21.79 -22.21
C THR A 171 -11.88 21.60 -21.28
N THR A 172 -10.87 20.85 -21.73
CA THR A 172 -9.60 20.68 -20.99
C THR A 172 -8.96 22.03 -20.65
N ALA A 173 -8.97 22.98 -21.58
CA ALA A 173 -8.41 24.33 -21.36
C ALA A 173 -9.12 25.08 -20.23
N ARG A 174 -10.45 24.98 -20.14
CA ARG A 174 -11.23 25.59 -19.06
C ARG A 174 -10.95 24.91 -17.72
N ALA A 175 -10.88 23.58 -17.70
CA ALA A 175 -10.55 22.82 -16.49
C ALA A 175 -9.16 23.19 -15.93
N LEU A 176 -8.15 23.31 -16.80
CA LEU A 176 -6.81 23.76 -16.39
C LEU A 176 -6.80 25.20 -15.87
N THR A 177 -7.59 26.09 -16.47
CA THR A 177 -7.72 27.49 -16.01
C THR A 177 -8.39 27.57 -14.64
N ASP A 178 -9.46 26.80 -14.43
CA ASP A 178 -10.16 26.72 -13.14
C ASP A 178 -9.24 26.16 -12.05
N GLU A 179 -8.45 25.13 -12.39
CA GLU A 179 -7.47 24.52 -11.48
C GLU A 179 -6.37 25.51 -11.09
N LYS A 180 -5.80 26.24 -12.06
CA LYS A 180 -4.81 27.28 -11.76
C LYS A 180 -5.37 28.35 -10.83
N ARG A 181 -6.61 28.81 -11.08
CA ARG A 181 -7.28 29.78 -10.21
C ARG A 181 -7.54 29.23 -8.80
N ARG A 182 -7.87 27.94 -8.69
CA ARG A 182 -8.03 27.26 -7.39
C ARG A 182 -6.71 27.25 -6.64
N GLU A 183 -5.63 26.87 -7.31
CA GLU A 183 -4.29 26.84 -6.71
C GLU A 183 -3.82 28.23 -6.28
N ASP A 184 -4.04 29.26 -7.11
CA ASP A 184 -3.70 30.66 -6.78
C ASP A 184 -4.47 31.13 -5.54
N ARG A 185 -5.75 30.73 -5.39
CA ARG A 185 -6.55 31.03 -4.19
C ARG A 185 -6.03 30.29 -2.95
N ILE A 186 -5.58 29.03 -3.09
CA ILE A 186 -4.94 28.31 -1.99
C ILE A 186 -3.64 29.04 -1.59
N ARG A 187 -2.82 29.42 -2.56
CA ARG A 187 -1.58 30.17 -2.34
C ARG A 187 -1.81 31.52 -1.66
N ALA A 188 -2.90 32.21 -1.99
CA ALA A 188 -3.30 33.45 -1.33
C ALA A 188 -3.61 33.28 0.18
N THR A 189 -3.89 32.06 0.65
CA THR A 189 -4.02 31.77 2.09
C THR A 189 -2.66 31.64 2.81
N GLY A 190 -1.55 31.78 2.09
CA GLY A 190 -0.19 31.59 2.59
C GLY A 190 0.28 30.14 2.57
N ARG A 191 -0.54 29.22 2.04
CA ARG A 191 -0.20 27.80 1.86
C ARG A 191 0.57 27.56 0.58
N ARG A 192 1.47 26.58 0.60
CA ARG A 192 2.08 26.00 -0.60
C ARG A 192 1.33 24.73 -0.97
N VAL A 193 1.19 24.45 -2.27
CA VAL A 193 0.55 23.23 -2.78
C VAL A 193 1.63 22.34 -3.39
N VAL A 194 1.60 21.05 -3.04
CA VAL A 194 2.53 20.03 -3.52
C VAL A 194 1.73 18.91 -4.16
N PRO A 195 1.62 18.88 -5.48
CA PRO A 195 1.00 17.77 -6.17
C PRO A 195 2.00 16.61 -6.35
N TRP A 196 1.54 15.37 -6.26
CA TRP A 196 2.29 14.20 -6.71
C TRP A 196 1.38 13.15 -7.32
N THR A 197 1.99 12.17 -7.98
CA THR A 197 1.30 11.11 -8.71
C THR A 197 1.84 9.74 -8.30
N TRP A 198 1.35 8.70 -8.96
CA TRP A 198 1.90 7.34 -8.85
C TRP A 198 3.40 7.26 -9.18
N SER A 199 3.95 8.18 -9.98
CA SER A 199 5.39 8.25 -10.28
C SER A 199 6.22 8.39 -9.01
N GLU A 200 5.83 9.31 -8.13
CA GLU A 200 6.52 9.58 -6.87
C GLU A 200 6.28 8.45 -5.86
N LEU A 201 5.07 7.85 -5.84
CA LEU A 201 4.72 6.72 -4.97
C LEU A 201 5.27 5.36 -5.42
N SER A 202 5.91 5.27 -6.59
CA SER A 202 6.36 3.99 -7.15
C SER A 202 7.39 3.25 -6.29
N SER A 203 8.08 3.96 -5.37
CA SER A 203 8.89 3.33 -4.33
C SER A 203 9.08 4.23 -3.12
N PRO A 204 9.31 3.66 -1.90
CA PRO A 204 9.62 4.45 -0.71
C PRO A 204 10.81 5.40 -0.89
N ALA A 205 11.83 4.99 -1.66
CA ALA A 205 13.01 5.82 -1.91
C ALA A 205 12.69 7.05 -2.77
N ARG A 206 11.89 6.90 -3.83
CA ARG A 206 11.47 8.03 -4.68
C ARG A 206 10.57 8.98 -3.90
N PHE A 207 9.63 8.45 -3.13
CA PHE A 207 8.75 9.27 -2.31
C PHE A 207 9.52 10.00 -1.21
N ALA A 208 10.48 9.34 -0.56
CA ALA A 208 11.37 9.97 0.41
C ALA A 208 12.24 11.06 -0.21
N ALA A 209 12.74 10.88 -1.44
CA ALA A 209 13.50 11.91 -2.14
C ALA A 209 12.62 13.11 -2.50
N PHE A 210 11.39 12.86 -2.96
CA PHE A 210 10.41 13.91 -3.24
C PHE A 210 10.06 14.74 -1.99
N PHE A 211 9.83 14.09 -0.84
CA PHE A 211 9.47 14.76 0.42
C PHE A 211 10.67 15.27 1.23
N GLY A 212 11.86 14.66 1.10
CA GLY A 212 13.00 14.85 2.00
C GLY A 212 14.08 15.82 1.52
N GLY A 213 14.09 16.25 0.26
CA GLY A 213 15.09 17.20 -0.26
C GLY A 213 15.24 17.12 -1.77
N GLY A 214 14.70 18.12 -2.48
CA GLY A 214 14.49 18.09 -3.93
C GLY A 214 15.74 18.23 -4.80
N ARG A 215 15.54 17.95 -6.11
CA ARG A 215 16.30 18.53 -7.23
C ARG A 215 15.43 18.55 -8.50
N SER A 216 14.96 19.74 -8.86
CA SER A 216 15.02 20.26 -10.23
C SER A 216 15.43 21.72 -10.12
N ALA A 217 16.27 22.19 -11.04
CA ALA A 217 16.81 23.55 -11.05
C ALA A 217 15.66 24.57 -11.11
N GLY A 218 15.31 25.17 -9.98
CA GLY A 218 14.30 26.23 -9.87
C GLY A 218 13.35 26.15 -8.68
N ASP A 219 13.18 24.98 -8.04
CA ASP A 219 12.09 24.79 -7.04
C ASP A 219 12.53 24.72 -5.57
N THR A 220 11.70 25.35 -4.73
CA THR A 220 11.84 25.46 -3.27
C THR A 220 11.65 24.09 -2.59
N PRO A 221 12.40 23.74 -1.52
CA PRO A 221 12.24 22.47 -0.81
C PRO A 221 10.79 22.22 -0.36
N VAL A 222 10.29 21.03 -0.67
CA VAL A 222 8.90 20.61 -0.46
C VAL A 222 8.54 20.60 1.03
N LEU A 223 9.48 20.19 1.90
CA LEU A 223 9.34 20.28 3.34
C LEU A 223 10.66 20.73 3.99
N PRO A 224 10.62 21.57 5.05
CA PRO A 224 11.78 21.72 5.92
C PRO A 224 12.19 20.34 6.43
N SER A 225 13.50 20.12 6.58
CA SER A 225 14.13 18.94 7.19
C SER A 225 13.65 18.62 8.62
N LEU A 226 12.65 19.34 9.13
CA LEU A 226 12.09 19.30 10.48
C LEU A 226 10.89 18.33 10.62
N ILE A 227 10.34 17.79 9.53
CA ILE A 227 9.24 16.79 9.61
C ILE A 227 9.80 15.36 9.65
N ARG A 228 10.76 15.12 10.55
CA ARG A 228 11.05 13.77 11.02
C ARG A 228 10.70 13.73 12.48
N THR A 229 9.63 13.00 12.81
CA THR A 229 9.34 12.71 14.22
C THR A 229 10.52 11.90 14.75
N ARG A 230 11.14 12.30 15.86
CA ARG A 230 12.09 11.45 16.61
C ARG A 230 11.29 10.28 17.20
N PHE A 231 10.98 9.26 16.39
CA PHE A 231 10.46 8.02 16.92
C PHE A 231 11.57 7.34 17.73
N ARG A 232 11.40 7.26 19.06
CA ARG A 232 12.13 6.27 19.86
C ARG A 232 11.68 4.91 19.32
N LYS A 233 12.60 4.17 18.71
CA LYS A 233 12.43 2.76 18.39
C LYS A 233 11.97 2.04 19.66
N THR A 234 10.70 1.67 19.77
CA THR A 234 10.32 0.55 20.61
C THR A 234 10.84 -0.70 19.92
N ALA A 235 11.64 -1.50 20.63
CA ALA A 235 12.29 -2.70 20.13
C ALA A 235 11.25 -3.76 19.71
N ALA A 236 10.73 -3.67 18.48
CA ALA A 236 9.89 -4.72 17.89
C ALA A 236 9.97 -4.79 16.35
N GLU A 237 10.76 -3.93 15.71
CA GLU A 237 10.92 -3.91 14.25
C GLU A 237 12.41 -3.90 13.89
N SER A 238 13.05 -5.04 14.12
CA SER A 238 14.30 -5.39 13.46
C SER A 238 14.03 -6.53 12.49
N ASP A 239 14.30 -6.21 11.22
CA ASP A 239 14.42 -7.10 10.07
C ASP A 239 14.98 -8.49 10.43
N THR A 240 14.21 -9.54 10.13
CA THR A 240 14.73 -10.91 10.03
C THR A 240 14.18 -11.53 8.75
N ARG A 241 14.87 -11.31 7.63
CA ARG A 241 14.95 -12.32 6.58
C ARG A 241 15.72 -13.51 7.14
N SER A 242 15.00 -14.50 7.65
CA SER A 242 15.55 -15.84 7.87
C SER A 242 15.39 -16.65 6.57
N PRO A 243 16.42 -17.37 6.09
CA PRO A 243 16.27 -18.27 4.96
C PRO A 243 15.34 -19.42 5.33
N ASP A 244 14.43 -19.78 4.41
CA ASP A 244 13.56 -20.93 4.52
C ASP A 244 14.38 -22.25 4.51
N PRO A 245 14.32 -23.08 5.55
CA PRO A 245 15.10 -24.32 5.64
C PRO A 245 14.60 -25.43 4.70
N ARG A 246 13.51 -25.22 3.93
CA ARG A 246 12.92 -26.26 3.05
C ARG A 246 13.41 -26.23 1.61
N ARG A 247 14.44 -25.44 1.28
CA ARG A 247 15.01 -25.35 -0.08
C ARG A 247 16.26 -26.21 -0.32
N ALA A 248 16.43 -27.31 0.40
CA ALA A 248 17.46 -28.31 0.13
C ALA A 248 16.82 -29.55 -0.52
N GLY A 249 16.69 -29.53 -1.85
CA GLY A 249 16.45 -30.74 -2.64
C GLY A 249 17.73 -31.59 -2.77
N PRO A 250 17.62 -32.91 -3.01
CA PRO A 250 18.75 -33.82 -2.95
C PRO A 250 19.76 -33.54 -4.07
N LYS A 251 21.03 -33.39 -3.70
CA LYS A 251 22.14 -33.35 -4.66
C LYS A 251 22.28 -34.72 -5.30
N SER A 252 21.97 -34.82 -6.60
CA SER A 252 22.30 -35.98 -7.42
C SER A 252 23.83 -36.15 -7.43
N ARG A 253 24.32 -37.27 -6.90
CA ARG A 253 25.69 -37.75 -7.15
C ARG A 253 25.82 -38.00 -8.64
N ARG A 254 26.69 -37.25 -9.33
CA ARG A 254 27.30 -37.71 -10.57
C ARG A 254 28.63 -38.34 -10.19
N GLU A 255 28.72 -39.62 -10.50
CA GLU A 255 29.94 -40.39 -10.55
C GLU A 255 30.86 -39.78 -11.60
N THR A 256 32.12 -39.57 -11.21
CA THR A 256 33.24 -39.53 -12.13
C THR A 256 34.23 -40.55 -11.61
N GLU A 257 34.20 -41.74 -12.22
CA GLU A 257 35.27 -42.72 -12.15
C GLU A 257 36.52 -42.11 -12.77
N ASN A 258 37.65 -42.27 -12.07
CA ASN A 258 38.97 -42.39 -12.67
C ASN A 258 39.97 -42.89 -11.62
N GLY A 259 40.59 -44.03 -11.91
CA GLY A 259 42.02 -44.23 -11.66
C GLY A 259 42.44 -45.20 -10.55
N ALA A 260 42.82 -46.40 -11.03
CA ALA A 260 44.04 -47.14 -10.67
C ALA A 260 44.07 -48.12 -9.48
N GLU A 261 44.06 -49.41 -9.88
CA GLU A 261 45.09 -50.43 -9.61
C GLU A 261 45.49 -50.78 -8.17
N ASN A 262 45.19 -52.02 -7.74
CA ASN A 262 46.14 -53.16 -7.74
C ASN A 262 45.68 -54.27 -6.78
N GLY A 263 45.96 -55.53 -7.16
CA GLY A 263 46.17 -56.60 -6.17
C GLY A 263 45.38 -57.89 -6.32
N ALA A 264 45.78 -58.70 -7.31
CA ALA A 264 46.11 -60.13 -7.16
C ALA A 264 45.15 -61.15 -6.48
N ALA A 265 44.92 -62.21 -7.27
CA ALA A 265 45.10 -63.63 -6.91
C ALA A 265 43.89 -64.49 -6.49
N ALA A 266 43.59 -65.41 -7.43
CA ALA A 266 43.61 -66.87 -7.29
C ALA A 266 42.32 -67.64 -6.92
N ALA A 267 42.01 -68.58 -7.87
CA ALA A 267 41.55 -69.96 -7.68
C ALA A 267 40.13 -70.18 -7.09
N ALA A 268 39.33 -71.18 -7.49
CA ALA A 268 39.41 -72.27 -8.46
C ALA A 268 38.00 -72.89 -8.61
N ALA A 269 37.84 -73.69 -9.67
CA ALA A 269 36.79 -74.67 -9.98
C ALA A 269 35.44 -74.14 -10.49
#